data_AF-A0A7W0QF40-F1
#
_entry.id   AF-A0A7W0QF40-F1
#
_cell.length_a   1.000
_cell.length_b   1.000
_cell.length_c   1.000
_cell.angle_alpha   90.00
_cell.angle_beta   90.00
_cell.angle_gamma   90.00
#
_symmetry.space_group_name_H-M   'P 1'
#
loop_
_entity.id
_entity.type
_entity.pdbx_description
1 polymer ?
#
loop_
_entity_poly.entity_id
_entity_poly.type
_entity_poly.pdbx_seq_one_letter_code
_entity_poly.pdbx_strand_id
1 'polypeptide(L)'
;MRALLVACLVTAAVAADADTARADRLLCARGALHRGPAVDLDVKSADIQDVFRLLSDVGRVNIVVADDVRGHVTLRLARVAWQQVACTIAAVHGLEITVRDNILLVRRRQAR
;
A
#
# COMPACT_ATOMS: atom_id res chain seq x y z
N MET A 1 -4.85 -45.23 47.73
CA MET A 1 -5.52 -45.60 46.45
C MET A 1 -5.83 -44.31 45.70
N ARG A 2 -5.24 -44.14 44.50
CA ARG A 2 -5.76 -43.41 43.30
C ARG A 2 -6.26 -41.96 43.46
N ALA A 3 -6.12 -41.03 42.53
CA ALA A 3 -5.30 -40.74 41.35
C ALA A 3 -5.90 -39.44 40.75
N LEU A 4 -5.09 -38.70 39.97
CA LEU A 4 -5.42 -37.59 39.04
C LEU A 4 -5.78 -36.22 39.67
N LEU A 5 -4.93 -35.18 39.51
CA LEU A 5 -4.68 -34.36 38.31
C LEU A 5 -5.92 -33.65 37.75
N VAL A 6 -6.06 -32.36 38.06
CA VAL A 6 -6.57 -31.36 37.10
C VAL A 6 -5.72 -30.11 37.24
N ALA A 7 -4.62 -30.09 36.48
CA ALA A 7 -4.02 -28.84 36.06
C ALA A 7 -4.83 -28.32 34.88
N CYS A 8 -5.31 -27.08 34.94
CA CYS A 8 -5.58 -26.33 33.72
C CYS A 8 -5.38 -24.84 34.00
N LEU A 9 -4.18 -24.36 33.65
CA LEU A 9 -3.89 -22.96 33.44
C LEU A 9 -4.85 -22.42 32.38
N VAL A 10 -5.67 -21.42 32.71
CA VAL A 10 -6.23 -20.55 31.69
C VAL A 10 -5.43 -19.26 31.71
N THR A 11 -4.35 -19.27 30.94
CA THR A 11 -3.63 -18.07 30.52
C THR A 11 -4.43 -17.43 29.40
N ALA A 12 -5.23 -16.40 29.72
CA ALA A 12 -5.82 -15.55 28.69
C ALA A 12 -4.79 -14.48 28.28
N ALA A 13 -3.96 -14.81 27.28
CA ALA A 13 -3.16 -13.81 26.58
C ALA A 13 -4.11 -12.96 25.71
N VAL A 14 -4.25 -11.68 26.04
CA VAL A 14 -4.92 -10.71 25.16
C VAL A 14 -4.09 -10.53 23.89
N ALA A 15 -4.60 -11.05 22.78
CA ALA A 15 -4.02 -10.90 21.45
C ALA A 15 -4.27 -9.46 20.95
N ALA A 16 -3.26 -8.60 21.11
CA ALA A 16 -3.23 -7.27 20.50
C ALA A 16 -2.82 -7.36 19.01
N ASP A 17 -3.67 -6.80 18.14
CA ASP A 17 -3.33 -6.06 16.91
C ASP A 17 -2.44 -6.73 15.84
N ALA A 18 -2.70 -7.99 15.50
CA ALA A 18 -2.05 -8.60 14.33
C ALA A 18 -2.82 -8.41 13.01
N ASP A 19 -4.10 -8.00 13.04
CA ASP A 19 -4.96 -8.03 11.86
C ASP A 19 -4.88 -6.73 11.02
N THR A 20 -4.79 -5.57 11.66
CA THR A 20 -4.68 -4.26 11.01
C THR A 20 -3.39 -4.10 10.18
N ALA A 21 -2.32 -4.80 10.57
CA ALA A 21 -1.04 -4.79 9.85
C ALA A 21 -1.03 -5.62 8.55
N ARG A 22 -1.98 -6.56 8.39
CA ARG A 22 -2.06 -7.41 7.19
C ARG A 22 -2.77 -6.71 6.03
N ALA A 23 -3.79 -5.90 6.33
CA ALA A 23 -4.48 -5.09 5.32
C ALA A 23 -3.55 -4.01 4.71
N ASP A 24 -2.63 -3.48 5.51
CA ASP A 24 -1.69 -2.43 5.14
C ASP A 24 -0.70 -2.83 4.02
N ARG A 25 -0.37 -4.13 3.89
CA ARG A 25 0.57 -4.61 2.86
C ARG A 25 -0.08 -4.88 1.50
N LEU A 26 -1.41 -4.82 1.39
CA LEU A 26 -2.10 -5.42 0.25
C LEU A 26 -2.08 -4.59 -1.03
N LEU A 27 -1.74 -3.29 -1.02
CA LEU A 27 -1.79 -2.53 -2.27
C LEU A 27 -0.71 -3.00 -3.28
N CYS A 28 0.50 -3.29 -2.78
CA CYS A 28 1.66 -3.68 -3.59
C CYS A 28 2.15 -5.11 -3.33
N ALA A 29 1.44 -5.90 -2.52
CA ALA A 29 1.77 -7.31 -2.30
C ALA A 29 1.52 -8.14 -3.56
N ARG A 30 2.44 -9.07 -3.86
CA ARG A 30 2.29 -10.04 -4.95
C ARG A 30 1.01 -10.86 -4.73
N GLY A 31 0.08 -10.79 -5.68
CA GLY A 31 -1.21 -11.51 -5.63
C GLY A 31 -2.39 -10.69 -5.15
N ALA A 32 -2.19 -9.42 -4.77
CA ALA A 32 -3.32 -8.50 -4.58
C ALA A 32 -4.06 -8.34 -5.91
N LEU A 33 -5.31 -8.80 -5.94
CA LEU A 33 -6.17 -8.67 -7.12
C LEU A 33 -6.33 -7.19 -7.44
N HIS A 34 -5.75 -6.76 -8.57
CA HIS A 34 -5.80 -5.41 -9.12
C HIS A 34 -7.21 -5.08 -9.63
N ARG A 35 -8.18 -4.96 -8.73
CA ARG A 35 -9.61 -4.75 -9.02
C ARG A 35 -9.98 -3.29 -9.31
N GLY A 36 -8.98 -2.41 -9.44
CA GLY A 36 -9.19 -1.01 -9.76
C GLY A 36 -9.48 -0.76 -11.25
N PRO A 37 -10.09 0.39 -11.60
CA PRO A 37 -10.24 0.81 -12.98
C PRO A 37 -8.87 0.86 -13.69
N ALA A 38 -8.88 0.47 -14.96
CA ALA A 38 -7.72 0.57 -15.82
C ALA A 38 -7.50 2.03 -16.26
N VAL A 39 -6.24 2.39 -16.44
CA VAL A 39 -5.78 3.71 -16.87
C VAL A 39 -5.06 3.58 -18.20
N ASP A 40 -5.39 4.48 -19.11
CA ASP A 40 -4.65 4.78 -20.33
C ASP A 40 -4.08 6.20 -20.17
N LEU A 41 -2.76 6.32 -20.09
CA LEU A 41 -2.09 7.59 -19.77
C LEU A 41 -0.72 7.63 -20.44
N ASP A 42 -0.39 8.75 -21.08
CA ASP A 42 0.93 9.01 -21.66
C ASP A 42 1.41 10.36 -21.15
N VAL A 43 2.43 10.35 -20.28
CA VAL A 43 3.03 11.55 -19.73
C VAL A 43 4.54 11.48 -19.85
N LYS A 44 5.14 12.64 -20.13
CA LYS A 44 6.58 12.81 -20.29
C LYS A 44 7.07 13.81 -19.27
N SER A 45 8.09 13.42 -18.51
CA SER A 45 8.72 14.28 -17.51
C SER A 45 7.71 14.96 -16.56
N ALA A 46 6.69 14.22 -16.13
CA ALA A 46 5.68 14.71 -15.19
C ALA A 46 6.18 14.60 -13.75
N ASP A 47 5.78 15.53 -12.89
CA ASP A 47 6.08 15.46 -11.47
C ASP A 47 5.39 14.25 -10.82
N ILE A 48 6.11 13.55 -9.94
CA ILE A 48 5.59 12.36 -9.27
C ILE A 48 4.34 12.67 -8.42
N GLN A 49 4.29 13.82 -7.77
CA GLN A 49 3.16 14.25 -6.95
C GLN A 49 1.91 14.45 -7.82
N ASP A 50 2.08 15.07 -8.99
CA ASP A 50 0.99 15.24 -9.97
C ASP A 50 0.48 13.89 -10.48
N VAL A 51 1.38 12.94 -10.77
CA VAL A 51 0.97 11.60 -11.20
C VAL A 51 0.18 10.87 -10.12
N PHE A 52 0.62 10.91 -8.86
CA PHE A 52 -0.14 10.29 -7.77
C PHE A 52 -1.51 10.95 -7.56
N ARG A 53 -1.62 12.26 -7.73
CA ARG A 53 -2.91 12.97 -7.72
C ARG A 53 -3.83 12.53 -8.86
N LEU A 54 -3.30 12.34 -10.07
CA LEU A 54 -4.10 11.79 -11.17
C LEU A 54 -4.56 10.36 -10.87
N LEU A 55 -3.71 9.54 -10.26
CA LEU A 55 -4.07 8.17 -9.86
C LEU A 55 -5.12 8.15 -8.74
N SER A 56 -5.11 9.12 -7.82
CA SER A 56 -6.16 9.24 -6.78
C SER A 56 -7.53 9.51 -7.38
N ASP A 57 -7.57 10.38 -8.41
CA ASP A 57 -8.81 10.73 -9.10
C ASP A 57 -9.38 9.52 -9.86
N VAL A 58 -8.53 8.78 -10.58
CA VAL A 58 -8.98 7.58 -11.32
C VAL A 58 -9.37 6.45 -10.37
N GLY A 59 -8.56 6.20 -9.34
CA GLY A 59 -8.83 5.16 -8.35
C GLY A 59 -10.01 5.47 -7.43
N ARG A 60 -10.47 6.73 -7.39
CA ARG A 60 -11.44 7.26 -6.42
C ARG A 60 -11.03 6.96 -4.98
N VAL A 61 -9.75 7.16 -4.67
CA VAL A 61 -9.14 6.90 -3.36
C VAL A 61 -8.47 8.16 -2.83
N ASN A 62 -8.31 8.28 -1.52
CA ASN A 62 -7.54 9.39 -0.95
C ASN A 62 -6.07 9.03 -0.89
N ILE A 63 -5.22 9.83 -1.54
CA ILE A 63 -3.76 9.67 -1.52
C ILE A 63 -3.15 10.93 -0.89
N VAL A 64 -2.26 10.74 0.07
CA VAL A 64 -1.43 11.78 0.65
C VAL A 64 0.01 11.48 0.27
N VAL A 65 0.64 12.42 -0.43
CA VAL A 65 2.05 12.33 -0.81
C VAL A 65 2.86 13.24 0.11
N ALA A 66 3.89 12.68 0.75
CA ALA A 66 4.79 13.45 1.60
C ALA A 66 5.65 14.44 0.78
N ASP A 67 6.10 15.50 1.43
CA ASP A 67 6.90 16.59 0.85
C ASP A 67 8.31 16.17 0.41
N ASP A 68 8.79 15.04 0.93
CA ASP A 68 10.06 14.41 0.59
C ASP A 68 10.02 13.61 -0.73
N VAL A 69 8.82 13.40 -1.29
CA VAL A 69 8.62 12.74 -2.58
C VAL A 69 8.86 13.75 -3.70
N ARG A 70 10.03 13.66 -4.32
CA ARG A 70 10.46 14.53 -5.41
C ARG A 70 10.99 13.72 -6.58
N GLY A 71 10.77 14.21 -7.79
CA GLY A 71 11.30 13.62 -9.01
C GLY A 71 10.30 13.67 -10.14
N HIS A 72 10.74 13.19 -11.30
CA HIS A 72 9.93 13.17 -12.51
C HIS A 72 9.81 11.75 -13.01
N VAL A 73 8.68 11.44 -13.64
CA VAL A 73 8.43 10.14 -14.27
C VAL A 73 7.96 10.34 -15.71
N THR A 74 8.36 9.40 -16.56
CA THR A 74 7.86 9.27 -17.92
C THR A 74 7.22 7.90 -18.02
N LEU A 75 5.93 7.85 -18.38
CA LEU A 75 5.16 6.62 -18.43
C LEU A 75 4.16 6.65 -19.57
N ARG A 76 3.99 5.48 -20.19
CA ARG A 76 2.97 5.21 -21.18
C ARG A 76 2.24 3.95 -20.76
N LEU A 77 0.95 4.09 -20.46
CA LEU A 77 0.08 3.05 -19.93
C LEU A 77 -1.01 2.75 -20.94
N ALA A 78 -1.32 1.47 -21.09
CA ALA A 78 -2.42 1.00 -21.90
C ALA A 78 -3.17 -0.11 -21.14
N ARG A 79 -4.40 0.18 -20.70
CA ARG A 79 -5.25 -0.74 -19.92
C ARG A 79 -4.56 -1.32 -18.68
N VAL A 80 -3.84 -0.49 -17.92
CA VAL A 80 -3.14 -0.91 -16.70
C VAL A 80 -3.91 -0.49 -15.47
N ALA A 81 -4.10 -1.37 -14.49
CA ALA A 81 -4.76 -1.02 -13.24
C ALA A 81 -3.95 0.04 -12.46
N TRP A 82 -4.61 1.09 -11.97
CA TRP A 82 -3.95 2.21 -11.28
C TRP A 82 -3.10 1.76 -10.07
N GLN A 83 -3.52 0.72 -9.34
CA GLN A 83 -2.77 0.13 -8.22
C GLN A 83 -1.40 -0.38 -8.69
N GLN A 84 -1.38 -1.09 -9.81
CA GLN A 84 -0.15 -1.62 -10.39
C GLN A 84 0.80 -0.50 -10.80
N VAL A 85 0.25 0.59 -11.35
CA VAL A 85 1.01 1.78 -11.72
C VAL A 85 1.62 2.42 -10.47
N ALA A 86 0.80 2.70 -9.44
CA ALA A 86 1.25 3.32 -8.19
C ALA A 86 2.38 2.51 -7.54
N CYS A 87 2.23 1.19 -7.47
CA CYS A 87 3.25 0.29 -6.93
C CYS A 87 4.53 0.25 -7.78
N THR A 88 4.40 0.33 -9.10
CA THR A 88 5.55 0.37 -10.01
C THR A 88 6.35 1.66 -9.82
N ILE A 89 5.67 2.81 -9.78
CA ILE A 89 6.30 4.11 -9.53
C ILE A 89 6.99 4.11 -8.16
N ALA A 90 6.31 3.62 -7.12
CA ALA A 90 6.89 3.53 -5.80
C ALA A 90 8.15 2.64 -5.76
N ALA A 91 8.12 1.48 -6.44
CA ALA A 91 9.28 0.59 -6.51
C ALA A 91 10.48 1.23 -7.23
N VAL A 92 10.26 1.94 -8.34
CA VAL A 92 11.32 2.59 -9.13
C VAL A 92 11.95 3.76 -8.37
N HIS A 93 11.15 4.57 -7.68
CA HIS A 93 11.62 5.76 -6.97
C HIS A 93 12.00 5.51 -5.51
N GLY A 94 11.96 4.26 -5.05
CA GLY A 94 12.26 3.91 -3.67
C GLY A 94 11.30 4.54 -2.67
N LEU A 95 10.02 4.59 -3.03
CA LEU A 95 8.93 5.06 -2.16
C LEU A 95 8.28 3.87 -1.47
N GLU A 96 7.64 4.15 -0.34
CA GLU A 96 6.78 3.23 0.37
C GLU A 96 5.34 3.76 0.35
N ILE A 97 4.40 2.88 0.03
CA ILE A 97 2.96 3.15 0.11
C ILE A 97 2.42 2.41 1.32
N THR A 98 1.64 3.11 2.14
CA THR A 98 1.09 2.60 3.38
C THR A 98 -0.40 2.95 3.45
N VAL A 99 -1.23 1.97 3.76
CA VAL A 99 -2.67 2.14 3.94
C VAL A 99 -2.95 2.49 5.41
N ARG A 100 -3.60 3.63 5.62
CA ARG A 100 -4.11 4.06 6.93
C ARG A 100 -5.59 4.35 6.77
N ASP A 101 -6.41 3.41 7.20
CA ASP A 101 -7.86 3.44 7.05
C ASP A 101 -8.30 3.67 5.59
N ASN A 102 -8.75 4.88 5.26
CA ASN A 102 -9.21 5.29 3.93
C ASN A 102 -8.20 6.16 3.17
N ILE A 103 -6.97 6.24 3.65
CA ILE A 103 -5.91 7.10 3.10
C ILE A 103 -4.70 6.24 2.74
N LEU A 104 -4.20 6.44 1.52
CA LEU A 104 -2.93 5.91 1.06
C LEU A 104 -1.84 6.96 1.29
N LEU A 105 -0.91 6.67 2.18
CA LEU A 105 0.24 7.52 2.44
C LEU A 105 1.41 7.07 1.56
N VAL A 106 1.97 7.99 0.77
CA VAL A 106 3.15 7.79 -0.06
C VAL A 106 4.30 8.62 0.52
N ARG A 107 5.43 7.98 0.81
CA ARG A 107 6.61 8.62 1.40
C ARG A 107 7.89 7.94 0.93
N ARG A 108 9.05 8.58 1.12
CA ARG A 108 10.33 7.94 0.80
C ARG A 108 10.56 6.72 1.69
N ARG A 109 11.02 5.60 1.11
CA ARG A 109 11.39 4.41 1.87
C ARG A 109 12.61 4.76 2.71
N GLN A 110 12.42 4.84 4.02
CA GLN A 110 13.49 5.09 4.98
C GLN A 110 14.44 3.90 4.95
N ALA A 111 15.70 4.13 4.55
CA ALA A 111 16.75 3.13 4.72
C ALA A 111 17.03 3.04 6.23
N ARG A 112 16.84 1.85 6.80
CA ARG A 112 17.08 1.58 8.22
C ARG A 112 18.55 1.29 8.48
#